data_AF-A0A558DJ95-F1
#
_entry.id   AF-A0A558DJ95-F1
#
_cell.length_a   1.000
_cell.length_b   1.000
_cell.length_c   1.000
_cell.angle_alpha   90.00
_cell.angle_beta   90.00
_cell.angle_gamma   90.00
#
_symmetry.space_group_name_H-M   'P 1'
#
loop_
_entity.id
_entity.type
_entity.pdbx_description
1 polymer ?
#
loop_
_entity_poly.entity_id
_entity_poly.type
_entity_poly.pdbx_seq_one_letter_code
_entity_poly.pdbx_strand_id
1 'polypeptide(L)'
;MTTETPSAKPALEPRALLQKLQEQSPTFRDCKPLAIRIDTNILERFPEFEKKTLRSALRMHTASTRYLKAMEKATERFDFEGNVAGEVTEEQRAHASATLKERFAAAAKQQRAKREAEEVERKREEAERRRGEKLQQLMTKFGK
;
A
#
# COMPACT_ATOMS: atom_id res chain seq x y z
N MET A 1 44.98 2.71 2.31
CA MET A 1 44.16 1.53 2.64
C MET A 1 42.83 1.70 1.94
N THR A 2 42.72 1.06 0.79
CA THR A 2 41.54 0.93 -0.07
C THR A 2 40.47 0.08 0.60
N THR A 3 39.21 0.47 0.47
CA THR A 3 38.08 -0.48 0.44
C THR A 3 37.08 -0.02 -0.62
N GLU A 4 37.28 -0.53 -1.84
CA GLU A 4 36.24 -0.66 -2.86
C GLU A 4 35.11 -1.54 -2.30
N THR A 5 33.87 -1.07 -2.36
CA THR A 5 32.67 -1.87 -2.05
C THR A 5 32.07 -2.36 -3.38
N PRO A 6 31.75 -3.65 -3.51
CA PRO A 6 31.61 -4.30 -4.81
C PRO A 6 30.31 -3.93 -5.53
N SER A 7 30.44 -3.85 -6.85
CA SER A 7 29.40 -3.71 -7.87
C SER A 7 28.12 -4.50 -7.55
N ALA A 8 27.05 -3.80 -7.18
CA ALA A 8 25.71 -4.36 -7.08
C ALA A 8 24.99 -4.17 -8.42
N LYS A 9 24.43 -5.26 -8.97
CA LYS A 9 23.43 -5.22 -10.06
C LYS A 9 22.45 -4.08 -9.76
N PRO A 10 21.97 -3.31 -10.77
CA PRO A 10 21.13 -2.15 -10.51
C PRO A 10 19.94 -2.57 -9.65
N ALA A 11 20.00 -2.22 -8.37
CA ALA A 11 19.00 -2.58 -7.39
C ALA A 11 17.79 -1.69 -7.70
N LEU A 12 17.00 -2.11 -8.68
CA LEU A 12 15.76 -1.42 -9.00
C LEU A 12 14.92 -1.40 -7.74
N GLU A 13 14.46 -0.22 -7.35
CA GLU A 13 13.49 -0.08 -6.27
C GLU A 13 12.30 -1.03 -6.54
N PRO A 14 11.77 -1.75 -5.52
CA PRO A 14 10.68 -2.71 -5.71
C PRO A 14 9.47 -2.13 -6.43
N ARG A 15 9.20 -0.83 -6.24
CA ARG A 15 8.15 -0.09 -6.96
C ARG A 15 8.48 0.12 -8.45
N ALA A 16 9.72 0.46 -8.77
CA ALA A 16 10.16 0.64 -10.16
C ALA A 16 10.14 -0.70 -10.92
N LEU A 17 10.53 -1.79 -10.24
CA LEU A 17 10.44 -3.13 -10.80
C LEU A 17 8.97 -3.53 -11.05
N LEU A 18 8.07 -3.23 -10.11
CA LEU A 18 6.64 -3.46 -10.33
C LEU A 18 6.09 -2.66 -11.53
N GLN A 19 6.51 -1.41 -11.69
CA GLN A 19 6.10 -0.58 -12.82
C GLN A 19 6.55 -1.18 -14.16
N LYS A 20 7.80 -1.64 -14.25
CA LYS A 20 8.29 -2.33 -15.46
C LYS A 20 7.47 -3.58 -15.78
N LEU A 21 7.10 -4.38 -14.76
CA LEU A 21 6.25 -5.55 -14.96
C LEU A 21 4.84 -5.17 -15.47
N GLN A 22 4.29 -4.05 -15.03
CA GLN A 22 2.99 -3.51 -15.50
C GLN A 22 3.05 -2.97 -16.94
N GLU A 23 4.20 -2.47 -17.37
CA GLU A 23 4.41 -2.04 -18.75
C GLU A 23 4.46 -3.23 -19.69
N GLN A 24 5.15 -4.30 -19.28
CA GLN A 24 5.39 -5.49 -20.11
C GLN A 24 4.23 -6.50 -20.11
N SER A 25 3.44 -6.58 -19.04
CA SER A 25 2.38 -7.58 -18.90
C SER A 25 1.00 -6.95 -18.67
N PRO A 26 -0.02 -7.35 -19.46
CA PRO A 26 -1.39 -6.95 -19.22
C PRO A 26 -1.93 -7.51 -17.88
N THR A 27 -1.48 -8.69 -17.46
CA THR A 27 -1.86 -9.32 -16.19
C THR A 27 -1.52 -8.43 -15.00
N PHE A 28 -0.31 -7.86 -14.98
CA PHE A 28 0.15 -6.97 -13.91
C PHE A 28 -0.50 -5.58 -13.99
N ARG A 29 -0.75 -5.08 -15.21
CA ARG A 29 -1.40 -3.79 -15.45
C ARG A 29 -2.84 -3.74 -14.92
N ASP A 30 -3.58 -4.80 -15.19
CA ASP A 30 -4.98 -4.93 -14.80
C ASP A 30 -5.15 -5.50 -13.38
N CYS A 31 -4.04 -5.88 -12.72
CA CYS A 31 -4.02 -6.55 -11.43
C CYS A 31 -4.85 -7.85 -11.42
N LYS A 32 -4.76 -8.65 -12.48
CA LYS A 32 -5.42 -9.96 -12.57
C LYS A 32 -4.80 -10.95 -11.56
N PRO A 33 -5.57 -11.94 -11.08
CA PRO A 33 -5.07 -13.00 -10.19
C PRO A 33 -3.85 -13.70 -10.80
N LEU A 34 -2.74 -13.72 -10.06
CA LEU A 34 -1.49 -14.28 -10.57
C LEU A 34 -1.46 -15.81 -10.43
N ALA A 35 -0.81 -16.45 -11.41
CA ALA A 35 -0.44 -17.85 -11.35
C ALA A 35 0.45 -18.18 -10.15
N ILE A 36 0.36 -19.40 -9.66
CA ILE A 36 1.24 -19.91 -8.62
C ILE A 36 2.67 -20.00 -9.20
N ARG A 37 3.67 -19.57 -8.42
CA ARG A 37 5.10 -19.53 -8.84
C ARG A 37 5.41 -18.60 -10.03
N ILE A 38 4.61 -17.55 -10.20
CA ILE A 38 4.89 -16.49 -11.19
C ILE A 38 6.28 -15.85 -11.01
N ASP A 39 6.84 -15.88 -9.81
CA ASP A 39 8.20 -15.40 -9.52
C ASP A 39 9.27 -16.18 -10.27
N THR A 40 9.07 -17.50 -10.45
CA THR A 40 10.00 -18.35 -11.19
C THR A 40 9.91 -18.04 -12.69
N ASN A 41 8.70 -17.94 -13.23
CA ASN A 41 8.47 -17.63 -14.65
C ASN A 41 9.03 -16.25 -15.03
N ILE A 42 8.87 -15.25 -14.16
CA ILE A 42 9.45 -13.91 -14.38
C ILE A 42 10.99 -13.96 -14.36
N LEU A 43 11.60 -14.71 -13.44
CA LEU A 43 13.07 -14.83 -13.37
C LEU A 43 13.66 -15.59 -14.55
N GLU A 44 12.92 -16.54 -15.13
CA GLU A 44 13.33 -17.24 -16.35
C GLU A 44 13.34 -16.32 -17.56
N ARG A 45 12.36 -15.41 -17.67
CA ARG A 45 12.29 -14.44 -18.77
C ARG A 45 13.22 -13.23 -18.57
N PHE A 46 13.38 -12.80 -17.33
CA PHE A 46 14.16 -11.62 -16.94
C PHE A 46 15.19 -11.99 -15.86
N PRO A 47 16.30 -12.66 -16.25
CA PRO A 47 17.34 -13.06 -15.31
C PRO A 47 18.11 -11.88 -14.69
N GLU A 48 17.94 -10.66 -15.22
CA GLU A 48 18.48 -9.42 -14.66
C GLU A 48 17.83 -9.03 -13.33
N PHE A 49 16.62 -9.52 -13.03
CA PHE A 49 15.91 -9.16 -11.81
C PHE A 49 16.42 -9.90 -10.58
N GLU A 50 16.55 -9.17 -9.47
CA GLU A 50 16.91 -9.76 -8.19
C GLU A 50 15.68 -10.42 -7.53
N LYS A 51 15.79 -11.71 -7.19
CA LYS A 51 14.73 -12.50 -6.55
C LYS A 51 14.15 -11.86 -5.28
N LYS A 52 14.99 -11.23 -4.44
CA LYS A 52 14.55 -10.57 -3.20
C LYS A 52 13.67 -9.36 -3.48
N THR A 53 14.12 -8.53 -4.41
CA THR A 53 13.40 -7.33 -4.88
C THR A 53 12.11 -7.71 -5.58
N LEU A 54 12.13 -8.74 -6.43
CA LEU A 54 10.94 -9.27 -7.10
C LEU A 54 9.89 -9.75 -6.10
N ARG A 55 10.27 -10.55 -5.09
CA ARG A 55 9.33 -10.98 -4.04
C ARG A 55 8.73 -9.79 -3.29
N SER A 56 9.53 -8.77 -3.01
CA SER A 56 9.05 -7.56 -2.34
C SER A 56 8.04 -6.80 -3.20
N ALA A 57 8.33 -6.64 -4.49
CA ALA A 57 7.42 -6.04 -5.46
C ALA A 57 6.09 -6.83 -5.58
N LEU A 58 6.17 -8.16 -5.68
CA LEU A 58 5.01 -9.05 -5.73
C LEU A 58 4.18 -9.00 -4.45
N ARG A 59 4.83 -8.92 -3.28
CA ARG A 59 4.12 -8.75 -2.00
C ARG A 59 3.36 -7.43 -1.96
N MET A 60 3.95 -6.35 -2.48
CA MET A 60 3.26 -5.06 -2.58
C MET A 60 2.07 -5.12 -3.54
N HIS A 61 2.24 -5.78 -4.69
CA HIS A 61 1.19 -5.94 -5.69
C HIS A 61 0.00 -6.75 -5.16
N THR A 62 0.27 -7.92 -4.59
CA THR A 62 -0.75 -8.82 -4.02
C THR A 62 -1.42 -8.24 -2.78
N ALA A 63 -0.70 -7.42 -2.01
CA ALA A 63 -1.27 -6.66 -0.90
C ALA A 63 -2.04 -5.41 -1.34
N SER A 64 -2.16 -5.09 -2.63
CA SER A 64 -2.91 -3.91 -3.08
C SER A 64 -4.42 -4.13 -3.01
N THR A 65 -5.19 -3.07 -2.76
CA THR A 65 -6.66 -3.13 -2.74
C THR A 65 -7.24 -3.50 -4.11
N ARG A 66 -6.59 -3.06 -5.21
CA ARG A 66 -6.96 -3.44 -6.57
C ARG A 66 -6.85 -4.95 -6.78
N TYR A 67 -5.74 -5.55 -6.37
CA TYR A 67 -5.53 -6.99 -6.49
C TYR A 67 -6.53 -7.80 -5.67
N LEU A 68 -6.77 -7.41 -4.40
CA LEU A 68 -7.75 -8.11 -3.57
C LEU A 68 -9.18 -8.05 -4.14
N LYS A 69 -9.56 -6.94 -4.78
CA LYS A 69 -10.85 -6.80 -5.48
C LYS A 69 -10.94 -7.68 -6.74
N ALA A 70 -9.84 -7.81 -7.48
CA ALA A 70 -9.78 -8.72 -8.63
C ALA A 70 -9.87 -10.18 -8.18
N MET A 71 -9.16 -10.55 -7.11
CA MET A 71 -9.21 -11.88 -6.49
C MET A 71 -10.62 -12.26 -6.01
N GLU A 72 -11.39 -11.33 -5.45
CA GLU A 72 -12.76 -11.59 -4.97
C GLU A 72 -13.68 -12.10 -6.09
N LYS A 73 -13.52 -11.59 -7.32
CA LYS A 73 -14.40 -11.90 -8.45
C LYS A 73 -13.88 -13.01 -9.35
N ALA A 74 -12.60 -13.34 -9.27
CA ALA A 74 -11.98 -14.19 -10.25
C ALA A 74 -12.08 -15.67 -9.92
N THR A 75 -12.34 -16.46 -10.95
CA THR A 75 -12.35 -17.93 -10.93
C THR A 75 -11.02 -18.52 -11.39
N GLU A 76 -10.28 -17.80 -12.22
CA GLU A 76 -9.07 -18.26 -12.89
C GLU A 76 -7.86 -17.41 -12.54
N ARG A 77 -6.69 -18.01 -12.64
CA ARG A 77 -5.38 -17.36 -12.50
C ARG A 77 -4.75 -17.17 -13.86
N PHE A 78 -3.99 -16.11 -13.99
CA PHE A 78 -3.36 -15.71 -15.24
C PHE A 78 -1.83 -15.73 -15.08
N ASP A 79 -1.16 -16.20 -16.12
CA ASP A 79 0.30 -16.12 -16.24
C ASP A 79 0.77 -14.70 -16.62
N PHE A 80 2.06 -14.57 -16.90
CA PHE A 80 2.66 -13.30 -17.31
C PHE A 80 2.12 -12.78 -18.65
N GLU A 81 1.67 -13.65 -19.55
CA GLU A 81 1.20 -13.31 -20.89
C GLU A 81 -0.33 -13.11 -20.96
N GLY A 82 -1.04 -13.50 -19.90
CA GLY A 82 -2.49 -13.41 -19.80
C GLY A 82 -3.23 -14.70 -20.14
N ASN A 83 -2.53 -15.83 -20.23
CA ASN A 83 -3.14 -17.15 -20.39
C ASN A 83 -3.60 -17.70 -19.03
N VAL A 84 -4.64 -18.54 -19.06
CA VAL A 84 -5.16 -19.21 -17.87
C VAL A 84 -4.14 -20.25 -17.38
N ALA A 85 -3.68 -20.08 -16.14
CA ALA A 85 -2.64 -20.88 -15.50
C ALA A 85 -3.09 -21.34 -14.10
N GLY A 86 -4.32 -21.84 -14.03
CA GLY A 86 -4.90 -22.46 -12.84
C GLY A 86 -6.17 -21.77 -12.35
N GLU A 87 -6.72 -22.30 -11.26
CA GLU A 87 -8.00 -21.87 -10.70
C GLU A 87 -7.82 -21.18 -9.33
N VAL A 88 -8.80 -20.34 -8.97
CA VAL A 88 -8.91 -19.69 -7.66
C VAL A 88 -10.00 -20.40 -6.87
N THR A 89 -9.62 -21.00 -5.73
CA THR A 89 -10.59 -21.67 -4.86
C THR A 89 -11.49 -20.65 -4.17
N GLU A 90 -12.71 -21.07 -3.80
CA GLU A 90 -13.65 -20.21 -3.09
C GLU A 90 -13.10 -19.71 -1.74
N GLU A 91 -12.32 -20.53 -1.04
CA GLU A 91 -11.64 -20.14 0.20
C GLU A 91 -10.70 -18.94 -0.01
N GLN A 92 -9.97 -18.92 -1.13
CA GLN A 92 -9.05 -17.82 -1.45
C GLN A 92 -9.81 -16.53 -1.78
N ARG A 93 -10.97 -16.64 -2.44
CA ARG A 93 -11.87 -15.50 -2.68
C ARG A 93 -12.46 -14.97 -1.38
N ALA A 94 -12.93 -15.87 -0.51
CA ALA A 94 -13.45 -15.52 0.81
C ALA A 94 -12.40 -14.80 1.65
N HIS A 95 -11.16 -15.31 1.69
CA HIS A 95 -10.05 -14.67 2.39
C HIS A 95 -9.75 -13.26 1.84
N ALA A 96 -9.77 -13.07 0.52
CA ALA A 96 -9.58 -11.75 -0.09
C ALA A 96 -10.68 -10.76 0.33
N SER A 97 -11.94 -11.21 0.32
CA SER A 97 -13.08 -10.39 0.75
C SER A 97 -13.01 -10.01 2.23
N ALA A 98 -12.60 -10.94 3.10
CA ALA A 98 -12.43 -10.71 4.53
C ALA A 98 -11.31 -9.69 4.80
N THR A 99 -10.17 -9.84 4.12
CA THR A 99 -9.03 -8.92 4.21
C THR A 99 -9.42 -7.50 3.77
N LEU A 100 -10.23 -7.36 2.72
CA LEU A 100 -10.73 -6.05 2.29
C LEU A 100 -11.62 -5.41 3.35
N LYS A 101 -12.57 -6.16 3.92
CA LYS A 101 -13.46 -5.68 4.97
C LYS A 101 -12.68 -5.19 6.19
N GLU A 102 -11.71 -5.98 6.66
CA GLU A 102 -10.85 -5.63 7.80
C GLU A 102 -10.07 -4.33 7.52
N ARG A 103 -9.50 -4.18 6.32
CA ARG A 103 -8.76 -2.98 5.95
C ARG A 103 -9.63 -1.73 5.87
N PHE A 104 -10.82 -1.84 5.27
CA PHE A 104 -11.74 -0.70 5.23
C PHE A 104 -12.22 -0.31 6.63
N ALA A 105 -12.49 -1.28 7.50
CA ALA A 105 -12.82 -1.01 8.90
C ALA A 105 -11.67 -0.33 9.65
N ALA A 106 -10.43 -0.80 9.48
CA ALA A 106 -9.24 -0.20 10.09
C ALA A 106 -9.01 1.24 9.58
N ALA A 107 -9.12 1.48 8.28
CA ALA A 107 -8.98 2.81 7.69
C ALA A 107 -10.08 3.77 8.18
N ALA A 108 -11.33 3.31 8.29
CA ALA A 108 -12.43 4.11 8.83
C ALA A 108 -12.17 4.49 10.30
N LYS A 109 -11.66 3.55 11.11
CA LYS A 109 -11.30 3.81 12.51
C LYS A 109 -10.17 4.85 12.63
N GLN A 110 -9.11 4.71 11.82
CA GLN A 110 -8.01 5.68 11.80
C GLN A 110 -8.48 7.07 11.38
N GLN A 111 -9.35 7.17 10.36
CA GLN A 111 -9.88 8.44 9.91
C GLN A 111 -10.77 9.12 10.95
N ARG A 112 -11.57 8.34 11.69
CA ARG A 112 -12.37 8.86 12.83
C ARG A 112 -11.47 9.38 13.95
N ALA A 113 -10.47 8.59 14.35
CA ALA A 113 -9.50 9.00 15.37
C ALA A 113 -8.75 10.29 14.99
N LYS A 114 -8.37 10.43 13.71
CA LYS A 114 -7.72 11.65 13.21
C LYS A 114 -8.64 12.87 13.29
N ARG A 115 -9.90 12.72 12.88
CA ARG A 115 -10.90 13.81 12.95
C ARG A 115 -11.20 14.23 14.38
N GLU A 116 -11.31 13.27 15.29
CA GLU A 116 -11.49 13.53 16.72
C GLU A 116 -10.29 14.26 17.31
N ALA A 117 -9.07 13.85 16.96
CA ALA A 117 -7.84 14.55 17.37
C ALA A 117 -7.80 15.99 16.83
N GLU A 118 -8.09 16.19 15.54
CA GLU A 118 -8.16 17.53 14.92
C GLU A 118 -9.24 18.42 15.57
N GLU A 119 -10.37 17.85 15.97
CA GLU A 119 -11.42 18.59 16.70
C GLU A 119 -11.00 18.96 18.13
N VAL A 120 -10.34 18.04 18.84
CA VAL A 120 -9.83 18.29 20.19
C VAL A 120 -8.78 19.40 20.17
N GLU A 121 -7.83 19.34 19.23
CA GLU A 121 -6.81 20.38 19.08
C GLU A 121 -7.44 21.74 18.72
N ARG A 122 -8.39 21.77 17.77
CA ARG A 122 -9.11 23.01 17.44
C ARG A 122 -9.84 23.62 18.64
N LYS A 123 -10.50 22.79 19.46
CA LYS A 123 -11.17 23.26 20.69
C LYS A 123 -10.18 23.78 21.74
N ARG A 124 -8.99 23.17 21.84
CA ARG A 124 -7.92 23.62 22.74
C ARG A 124 -7.38 24.98 22.31
N GLU A 125 -7.06 25.15 21.03
CA GLU A 125 -6.59 26.42 20.46
C GLU A 125 -7.63 27.54 20.67
N GLU A 126 -8.92 27.26 20.43
CA GLU A 126 -9.98 28.24 20.66
C GLU A 126 -10.13 28.61 22.15
N ALA A 127 -10.02 27.63 23.05
CA ALA A 127 -10.06 27.87 24.49
C ALA A 127 -8.86 28.70 24.96
N GLU A 128 -7.67 28.45 24.42
CA GLU A 128 -6.46 29.23 24.71
C GLU A 128 -6.61 30.68 24.21
N ARG A 129 -7.12 30.87 22.98
CA ARG A 129 -7.36 32.21 22.43
C ARG A 129 -8.35 33.00 23.30
N ARG A 130 -9.48 32.38 23.66
CA ARG A 130 -10.48 32.99 24.56
C ARG A 130 -9.89 33.31 25.94
N ARG A 131 -8.98 32.47 26.45
CA ARG A 131 -8.29 32.72 27.73
C ARG A 131 -7.34 33.91 27.63
N GLY A 132 -6.58 34.01 26.55
CA GLY A 132 -5.70 35.15 26.26
C GLY A 132 -6.47 36.47 26.14
N GLU A 133 -7.56 36.48 25.36
CA GLU A 133 -8.45 37.64 25.22
C GLU A 133 -9.00 38.11 26.57
N LYS A 134 -9.49 37.18 27.41
CA LYS A 134 -9.98 37.50 28.76
C LYS A 134 -8.88 38.08 29.66
N LEU A 135 -7.67 37.52 29.61
CA LEU A 135 -6.55 38.02 30.42
C LEU A 135 -6.17 39.45 30.04
N GLN A 136 -6.13 39.76 28.73
CA GLN A 136 -5.87 41.12 28.25
C GLN A 136 -6.95 42.12 28.69
N GLN A 137 -8.23 41.72 28.68
CA GLN A 137 -9.32 42.57 29.16
C GLN A 137 -9.17 42.92 30.65
N LEU A 138 -8.79 41.94 31.48
CA LEU A 138 -8.57 42.17 32.91
C LEU A 138 -7.38 43.12 33.15
N MET A 139 -6.27 42.92 32.45
CA MET A 139 -5.10 43.81 32.52
C MET A 139 -5.46 45.24 32.14
N THR A 140 -6.26 45.43 31.09
CA THR A 140 -6.69 46.76 30.64
C THR A 140 -7.62 47.44 31.66
N LYS A 141 -8.48 46.66 32.33
CA LYS A 141 -9.50 47.19 33.25
C LYS A 141 -8.94 47.54 34.64
N PHE A 142 -7.93 46.82 35.12
CA PHE A 142 -7.38 46.97 36.48
C PHE A 142 -5.94 47.50 36.52
N GLY A 143 -5.34 47.83 35.37
CA GLY A 143 -3.96 48.32 35.25
C GLY A 143 -3.81 49.86 35.21
N LYS A 144 -4.83 50.63 35.58
CA LYS A 144 -4.77 52.10 35.75
C LYS A 144 -4.89 52.47 37.22
#